data_AF-A0AAD5IIR5-F1
#
_entry.id   AF-A0AAD5IIR5-F1
#
_cell.length_a   1.000
_cell.length_b   1.000
_cell.length_c   1.000
_cell.angle_alpha   90.00
_cell.angle_beta   90.00
_cell.angle_gamma   90.00
#
_symmetry.space_group_name_H-M   'P 1'
#
loop_
_entity.id
_entity.type
_entity.pdbx_description
1 polymer ?
#
loop_
_entity_poly.entity_id
_entity_poly.type
_entity_poly.pdbx_seq_one_letter_code
_entity_poly.pdbx_strand_id
1 'polypeptide(L)'
;MALKEKGIAAEFLSSTQTLQVKNKIHEDLDSGKPSLRLLYVTPELIAMPGFMSKLKKIHSRGLLNLIAVDEAHCISSWGHDFRPSYRKLSSLRNCLPDVPIMALTATAAPKVQKDVIESLCLQKPLVLKSSFNRPNIYYEVRYKDLLDDAYADLSNVLKSFGDICAIVYCLERTLCDELSAHLSKNGILCAAYHAGLNNKLRSAVLDNWISSKIQVVVATVAFGFILFPAPRDYLRL
;
A
#
# COMPACT_ATOMS: atom_id res chain seq x y z
N MET A 1 -7.47 -11.80 1.11
CA MET A 1 -8.69 -12.40 1.68
C MET A 1 -9.93 -12.00 0.88
N ALA A 2 -10.15 -10.71 0.61
CA ALA A 2 -11.31 -10.21 -0.14
C ALA A 2 -11.62 -10.92 -1.48
N LEU A 3 -10.62 -11.25 -2.30
CA LEU A 3 -10.86 -11.99 -3.57
C LEU A 3 -11.33 -13.42 -3.33
N LYS A 4 -10.73 -14.12 -2.36
CA LYS A 4 -11.09 -15.50 -2.02
C LYS A 4 -12.49 -15.58 -1.41
N GLU A 5 -12.87 -14.61 -0.58
CA GLU A 5 -14.22 -14.47 -0.02
C GLU A 5 -15.29 -14.29 -1.11
N LYS A 6 -14.91 -13.67 -2.24
CA LYS A 6 -15.75 -13.54 -3.43
C LYS A 6 -15.68 -14.74 -4.39
N GLY A 7 -15.03 -15.83 -3.98
CA GLY A 7 -14.90 -17.05 -4.80
C GLY A 7 -13.89 -16.92 -5.96
N ILE A 8 -13.05 -15.90 -5.97
CA ILE A 8 -12.02 -15.72 -7.01
C ILE A 8 -10.76 -16.48 -6.59
N ALA A 9 -10.31 -17.39 -7.44
CA ALA A 9 -9.06 -18.14 -7.26
C ALA A 9 -7.84 -17.21 -7.39
N ALA A 10 -7.42 -16.64 -6.27
CA ALA A 10 -6.31 -15.71 -6.19
C ALA A 10 -5.31 -16.12 -5.11
N GLU A 11 -4.02 -16.10 -5.42
CA GLU A 11 -2.95 -16.37 -4.46
C GLU A 11 -1.87 -15.28 -4.53
N PHE A 12 -0.96 -15.30 -3.56
CA PHE A 12 0.26 -14.50 -3.59
C PHE A 12 1.48 -15.40 -3.41
N LEU A 13 2.67 -14.99 -3.85
CA LEU A 13 3.94 -15.63 -3.52
C LEU A 13 4.84 -14.61 -2.84
N SER A 14 5.24 -14.89 -1.60
CA SER A 14 6.16 -14.03 -0.85
C SER A 14 6.96 -14.85 0.17
N SER A 15 8.01 -14.24 0.75
CA SER A 15 8.84 -14.89 1.77
C SER A 15 8.06 -15.33 3.00
N THR A 16 6.94 -14.67 3.33
CA THR A 16 6.13 -14.92 4.54
C THR A 16 5.22 -16.14 4.46
N GLN A 17 5.03 -16.74 3.27
CA GLN A 17 4.22 -17.94 3.11
C GLN A 17 4.97 -19.22 3.50
N THR A 18 4.19 -20.21 3.99
CA THR A 18 4.68 -21.55 4.28
C THR A 18 5.16 -22.27 3.01
N LEU A 19 6.11 -23.18 3.17
CA LEU A 19 6.66 -23.95 2.06
C LEU A 19 5.59 -24.78 1.33
N GLN A 20 4.64 -25.35 2.09
CA GLN A 20 3.54 -26.13 1.53
C GLN A 20 2.66 -25.30 0.57
N VAL A 21 2.34 -24.04 0.93
CA VAL A 21 1.54 -23.15 0.08
C VAL A 21 2.32 -22.78 -1.18
N LYS A 22 3.61 -22.45 -1.05
CA LYS A 22 4.46 -22.14 -2.21
C LYS A 22 4.55 -23.30 -3.17
N ASN A 23 4.75 -24.52 -2.67
CA ASN A 23 4.84 -25.73 -3.50
C ASN A 23 3.53 -25.96 -4.25
N LYS A 24 2.38 -25.85 -3.57
CA LYS A 24 1.07 -25.99 -4.21
C LYS A 24 0.85 -24.97 -5.34
N ILE A 25 1.25 -23.72 -5.14
CA ILE A 25 1.18 -22.70 -6.20
C ILE A 25 2.11 -23.06 -7.36
N HIS A 26 3.34 -23.51 -7.08
CA HIS A 26 4.27 -23.92 -8.13
C HIS A 26 3.78 -25.13 -8.93
N GLU A 27 3.19 -26.12 -8.25
CA GLU A 27 2.56 -27.29 -8.87
C GLU A 27 1.37 -26.88 -9.76
N ASP A 28 0.50 -25.99 -9.29
CA ASP A 28 -0.63 -25.47 -10.09
C ASP A 28 -0.15 -24.74 -11.36
N LEU A 29 0.90 -23.90 -11.23
CA LEU A 29 1.50 -23.22 -12.38
C LEU A 29 2.15 -24.20 -13.37
N ASP A 30 2.73 -25.30 -12.88
CA ASP A 30 3.38 -26.32 -13.72
C ASP A 30 2.38 -27.30 -14.36
N SER A 31 1.18 -27.44 -13.78
CA SER A 31 0.13 -28.42 -14.16
C SER A 31 -0.33 -28.39 -15.62
N GLY A 32 -0.06 -27.32 -16.36
CA GLY A 32 -0.55 -27.16 -17.73
C GLY A 32 -1.80 -26.29 -17.82
N LYS A 33 -2.67 -26.37 -16.81
CA LYS A 33 -3.94 -25.65 -16.75
C LYS A 33 -4.14 -25.08 -15.34
N PRO A 34 -3.42 -24.00 -15.00
CA PRO A 34 -3.48 -23.40 -13.67
C PRO A 34 -4.93 -23.05 -13.31
N SER A 35 -5.35 -23.44 -12.12
CA SER A 35 -6.67 -23.08 -11.59
C SER A 35 -6.71 -21.63 -11.10
N LEU A 36 -5.54 -21.05 -10.80
CA LEU A 36 -5.38 -19.67 -10.38
C LEU A 36 -5.74 -18.68 -11.50
N ARG A 37 -6.58 -17.71 -11.14
CA ARG A 37 -7.00 -16.59 -12.01
C ARG A 37 -6.18 -15.33 -11.77
N LEU A 38 -5.61 -15.18 -10.59
CA LEU A 38 -4.80 -14.03 -10.20
C LEU A 38 -3.66 -14.47 -9.27
N LEU A 39 -2.44 -14.02 -9.56
CA LEU A 39 -1.27 -14.30 -8.73
C LEU A 39 -0.51 -13.01 -8.43
N TYR A 40 -0.45 -12.63 -7.15
CA TYR A 40 0.39 -11.54 -6.68
C TYR A 40 1.82 -12.01 -6.45
N VAL A 41 2.78 -11.26 -6.96
CA VAL A 41 4.21 -11.57 -6.82
C VAL A 41 4.99 -10.29 -6.57
N THR A 42 6.14 -10.41 -5.90
CA THR A 42 7.04 -9.28 -5.71
C THR A 42 7.94 -9.09 -6.94
N PRO A 43 8.43 -7.87 -7.23
CA PRO A 43 9.32 -7.62 -8.36
C PRO A 43 10.64 -8.42 -8.26
N GLU A 44 11.10 -8.71 -7.04
CA GLU A 44 12.29 -9.56 -6.81
C GLU A 44 12.07 -10.99 -7.33
N LEU A 45 10.87 -11.54 -7.15
CA LEU A 45 10.54 -12.88 -7.64
C LEU A 45 10.49 -12.93 -9.16
N ILE A 46 9.91 -11.90 -9.81
CA ILE A 46 9.90 -11.77 -11.27
C ILE A 46 11.32 -11.76 -11.84
N ALA A 47 12.26 -11.08 -11.15
CA ALA A 47 13.64 -11.02 -11.55
C ALA A 47 14.39 -12.36 -11.44
N MET A 48 13.82 -13.37 -10.79
CA MET A 48 14.45 -14.69 -10.69
C MET A 48 14.28 -15.47 -12.01
N PRO A 49 15.37 -15.98 -12.62
CA PRO A 49 15.29 -16.71 -13.88
C PRO A 49 14.33 -17.91 -13.87
N GLY A 50 14.27 -18.64 -12.76
CA GLY A 50 13.39 -19.78 -12.59
C GLY A 50 11.90 -19.41 -12.67
N PHE A 51 11.51 -18.27 -12.09
CA PHE A 51 10.13 -17.81 -12.14
C PHE A 51 9.77 -17.26 -13.52
N MET A 52 10.69 -16.52 -14.15
CA MET A 52 10.51 -16.05 -15.53
C MET A 52 10.33 -17.21 -16.52
N SER A 53 11.06 -18.32 -16.33
CA SER A 53 10.88 -19.54 -17.13
C SER A 53 9.47 -20.13 -17.00
N LYS A 54 8.90 -20.13 -15.78
CA LYS A 54 7.51 -20.54 -15.55
C LYS A 54 6.53 -19.62 -16.27
N LEU A 55 6.70 -18.30 -16.18
CA LEU A 55 5.85 -17.34 -16.90
C LEU A 55 5.90 -17.56 -18.42
N LYS A 56 7.08 -17.81 -18.99
CA LYS A 56 7.22 -18.13 -20.43
C LYS A 56 6.45 -19.39 -20.83
N LYS A 57 6.45 -20.45 -20.00
CA LYS A 57 5.67 -21.67 -20.25
C LYS A 57 4.16 -21.44 -20.19
N ILE A 58 3.69 -20.59 -19.29
CA ILE A 58 2.26 -20.23 -19.19
C ILE A 58 1.86 -19.37 -20.42
N HIS A 59 2.72 -18.42 -20.79
CA HIS A 59 2.55 -17.58 -21.97
C HIS A 59 2.50 -18.41 -23.26
N SER A 60 3.42 -19.37 -23.46
CA SER A 60 3.44 -20.21 -24.67
C SER A 60 2.19 -21.09 -24.82
N ARG A 61 1.41 -21.26 -23.75
CA ARG A 61 0.13 -21.97 -23.75
C ARG A 61 -1.07 -21.03 -23.95
N GLY A 62 -0.86 -19.72 -24.08
CA GLY A 62 -1.92 -18.72 -24.21
C GLY A 62 -2.70 -18.44 -22.93
N LEU A 63 -2.14 -18.79 -21.76
CA LEU A 63 -2.84 -18.72 -20.46
C LEU A 63 -2.48 -17.46 -19.65
N LEU A 64 -1.52 -16.65 -20.11
CA LEU A 64 -1.13 -15.40 -19.46
C LEU A 64 -1.77 -14.21 -20.19
N ASN A 65 -2.87 -13.69 -19.64
CA ASN A 65 -3.68 -12.68 -20.32
C ASN A 65 -3.31 -11.22 -20.00
N LEU A 66 -2.73 -10.95 -18.83
CA LEU A 66 -2.46 -9.59 -18.37
C LEU A 66 -1.36 -9.61 -17.31
N ILE A 67 -0.51 -8.59 -17.32
CA ILE A 67 0.38 -8.25 -16.22
C ILE A 67 -0.04 -6.89 -15.68
N ALA A 68 -0.37 -6.82 -14.38
CA ALA A 68 -0.63 -5.58 -13.68
C ALA A 68 0.55 -5.26 -12.76
N VAL A 69 1.13 -4.08 -12.92
CA VAL A 69 2.18 -3.51 -12.06
C VAL A 69 1.53 -2.46 -11.18
N ASP A 70 1.27 -2.84 -9.93
CA ASP A 70 0.78 -1.92 -8.92
C ASP A 70 1.93 -1.05 -8.36
N GLU A 71 1.58 0.10 -7.79
CA GLU A 71 2.54 1.12 -7.32
C GLU A 71 3.68 1.41 -8.30
N ALA A 72 3.33 1.56 -9.59
CA ALA A 72 4.31 1.71 -10.65
C ALA A 72 5.26 2.90 -10.46
N HIS A 73 4.87 3.91 -9.67
CA HIS A 73 5.73 5.03 -9.30
C HIS A 73 7.06 4.60 -8.63
N CYS A 74 7.11 3.42 -7.98
CA CYS A 74 8.32 2.87 -7.37
C CYS A 74 9.44 2.56 -8.38
N ILE A 75 9.13 2.46 -9.67
CA ILE A 75 10.12 2.26 -10.74
C ILE A 75 11.03 3.48 -10.89
N SER A 76 10.46 4.68 -10.69
CA SER A 76 11.16 5.92 -10.96
C SER A 76 12.03 6.34 -9.79
N SER A 77 13.29 6.69 -10.06
CA SER A 77 14.18 7.27 -9.04
C SER A 77 13.76 8.70 -8.65
N TRP A 78 12.82 9.29 -9.40
CA TRP A 78 12.17 10.56 -9.07
C TRP A 78 10.91 10.35 -8.21
N GLY A 79 10.53 9.08 -7.98
CA GLY A 79 9.47 8.71 -7.06
C GLY A 79 9.95 8.78 -5.60
N HIS A 80 9.00 8.98 -4.69
CA HIS A 80 9.27 9.08 -3.25
C HIS A 80 9.56 7.72 -2.58
N ASP A 81 9.20 6.60 -3.22
CA ASP A 81 9.47 5.23 -2.78
C ASP A 81 10.17 4.42 -3.90
N PHE A 82 11.32 4.91 -4.37
CA PHE A 82 12.09 4.23 -5.41
C PHE A 82 12.57 2.86 -4.93
N ARG A 83 12.28 1.81 -5.71
CA ARG A 83 12.70 0.43 -5.42
C ARG A 83 13.45 -0.17 -6.61
N PRO A 84 14.77 -0.41 -6.49
CA PRO A 84 15.58 -0.92 -7.60
C PRO A 84 15.07 -2.22 -8.24
N SER A 85 14.39 -3.08 -7.48
CA SER A 85 13.80 -4.32 -7.99
C SER A 85 12.75 -4.08 -9.08
N TYR A 86 12.00 -2.98 -9.01
CA TYR A 86 11.01 -2.62 -10.01
C TYR A 86 11.63 -2.32 -11.39
N ARG A 87 12.86 -1.82 -11.46
CA ARG A 87 13.55 -1.61 -12.77
C ARG A 87 13.86 -2.91 -13.50
N LYS A 88 13.92 -4.03 -12.79
CA LYS A 88 14.12 -5.36 -13.41
C LYS A 88 12.89 -5.83 -14.18
N LEU A 89 11.72 -5.20 -13.96
CA LEU A 89 10.48 -5.49 -14.69
C LEU A 89 10.57 -5.09 -16.18
N SER A 90 11.55 -4.27 -16.58
CA SER A 90 11.83 -3.97 -17.99
C SER A 90 12.02 -5.24 -18.83
N SER A 91 12.55 -6.31 -18.23
CA SER A 91 12.73 -7.61 -18.89
C SER A 91 11.42 -8.30 -19.29
N LEU A 92 10.29 -7.93 -18.69
CA LEU A 92 8.98 -8.52 -18.99
C LEU A 92 8.60 -8.29 -20.44
N ARG A 93 8.78 -7.08 -20.97
CA ARG A 93 8.42 -6.77 -22.36
C ARG A 93 9.21 -7.62 -23.35
N ASN A 94 10.51 -7.85 -23.08
CA ASN A 94 11.36 -8.68 -23.94
C ASN A 94 10.99 -10.17 -23.86
N CYS A 95 10.55 -10.64 -22.69
CA CYS A 95 10.21 -12.05 -22.47
C CYS A 95 8.77 -12.40 -22.87
N LEU A 96 7.86 -11.43 -22.80
CA LEU A 96 6.42 -11.59 -22.92
C LEU A 96 5.86 -10.45 -23.81
N PRO A 97 6.27 -10.38 -25.10
CA PRO A 97 6.03 -9.23 -25.95
C PRO A 97 4.55 -8.92 -26.16
N ASP A 98 3.73 -9.97 -26.34
CA ASP A 98 2.32 -9.86 -26.71
C ASP A 98 1.38 -9.75 -25.50
N VAL A 99 1.92 -9.84 -24.28
CA VAL A 99 1.11 -9.72 -23.06
C VAL A 99 0.85 -8.25 -22.76
N PRO A 100 -0.42 -7.84 -22.59
CA PRO A 100 -0.76 -6.50 -22.12
C PRO A 100 -0.15 -6.23 -20.75
N ILE A 101 0.43 -5.04 -20.59
CA ILE A 101 0.95 -4.56 -19.30
C ILE A 101 0.15 -3.33 -18.88
N MET A 102 -0.43 -3.40 -17.69
CA MET A 102 -1.12 -2.30 -17.03
C MET A 102 -0.26 -1.80 -15.88
N ALA A 103 -0.04 -0.49 -15.78
CA ALA A 103 0.68 0.13 -14.67
C ALA A 103 -0.31 1.02 -13.89
N LEU A 104 -0.39 0.82 -12.58
CA LEU A 104 -1.31 1.53 -11.68
C LEU A 104 -0.52 2.33 -10.64
N THR A 105 -0.94 3.56 -10.40
CA THR A 105 -0.41 4.37 -9.30
C THR A 105 -1.31 5.57 -9.02
N ALA A 106 -1.35 6.00 -7.75
CA ALA A 106 -1.99 7.25 -7.36
C ALA A 106 -1.07 8.48 -7.55
N THR A 107 0.25 8.30 -7.56
CA THR A 107 1.23 9.39 -7.48
C THR A 107 2.23 9.37 -8.64
N ALA A 108 1.82 9.92 -9.78
CA ALA A 108 2.67 10.06 -10.96
C ALA A 108 2.71 11.50 -11.47
N ALA A 109 3.73 12.26 -11.03
CA ALA A 109 4.09 13.50 -11.71
C ALA A 109 4.50 13.20 -13.17
N PRO A 110 4.39 14.16 -14.11
CA PRO A 110 4.67 13.90 -15.53
C PRO A 110 6.03 13.22 -15.80
N LYS A 111 7.06 13.58 -15.03
CA LYS A 111 8.40 12.96 -15.12
C LYS A 111 8.40 11.50 -14.66
N VAL A 112 7.73 11.18 -13.56
CA VAL A 112 7.57 9.82 -13.05
C VAL A 112 6.77 8.98 -14.04
N GLN A 113 5.68 9.52 -14.58
CA GLN A 113 4.87 8.84 -15.60
C GLN A 113 5.71 8.44 -16.82
N LYS A 114 6.52 9.38 -17.33
CA LYS A 114 7.42 9.12 -18.47
C LYS A 114 8.43 8.02 -18.14
N ASP A 115 9.07 8.09 -16.98
CA ASP A 115 10.06 7.10 -16.52
C ASP A 115 9.44 5.70 -16.36
N VAL A 116 8.19 5.61 -15.87
CA VAL A 116 7.43 4.33 -15.79
C VAL A 116 7.17 3.76 -17.18
N ILE A 117 6.69 4.58 -18.12
CA ILE A 117 6.40 4.17 -19.50
C ILE A 117 7.66 3.64 -20.19
N GLU A 118 8.78 4.36 -20.06
CA GLU A 118 10.07 4.01 -20.64
C GLU A 118 10.64 2.74 -20.00
N SER A 119 10.66 2.67 -18.66
CA SER A 119 11.22 1.54 -17.93
C SER A 119 10.45 0.23 -18.13
N LEU A 120 9.12 0.28 -18.28
CA LEU A 120 8.30 -0.90 -18.59
C LEU A 120 8.20 -1.18 -20.10
N CYS A 121 8.85 -0.37 -20.94
CA CYS A 121 8.77 -0.46 -22.40
C CYS A 121 7.31 -0.55 -22.88
N LEU A 122 6.44 0.33 -22.38
CA LEU A 122 5.03 0.37 -22.75
C LEU A 122 4.89 0.96 -24.16
N GLN A 123 4.29 0.20 -25.07
CA GLN A 123 4.11 0.60 -26.46
C GLN A 123 2.80 1.37 -26.62
N LYS A 124 2.90 2.70 -26.86
CA LYS A 124 1.75 3.61 -27.03
C LYS A 124 0.62 3.38 -26.01
N PRO A 125 0.90 3.46 -24.70
CA PRO A 125 -0.08 3.13 -23.68
C PRO A 125 -1.25 4.12 -23.67
N LEU A 126 -2.46 3.63 -23.39
CA LEU A 126 -3.57 4.48 -22.97
C LEU A 126 -3.27 5.04 -21.58
N VAL A 127 -3.11 6.36 -21.47
CA VAL A 127 -2.89 7.05 -20.19
C VAL A 127 -4.21 7.61 -19.69
N LEU A 128 -4.72 7.06 -18.59
CA LEU A 128 -5.92 7.55 -17.91
C LEU A 128 -5.51 8.26 -16.62
N LYS A 129 -5.96 9.51 -16.46
CA LYS A 129 -5.68 10.32 -15.26
C LYS A 129 -6.99 10.84 -14.68
N SER A 130 -7.21 10.53 -13.41
CA SER A 130 -8.29 11.11 -12.62
C SER A 130 -7.80 12.36 -11.87
N SER A 131 -8.73 13.25 -11.54
CA SER A 131 -8.42 14.39 -10.66
C SER A 131 -8.01 13.88 -9.27
N PHE A 132 -7.02 14.54 -8.67
CA PHE A 132 -6.67 14.31 -7.26
C PHE A 132 -7.58 15.09 -6.31
N ASN A 133 -8.41 16.00 -6.84
CA ASN A 133 -9.25 16.86 -6.03
C ASN A 133 -10.26 16.04 -5.22
N ARG A 134 -10.32 16.33 -3.92
CA ARG A 134 -11.28 15.76 -2.99
C ARG A 134 -12.05 16.93 -2.38
N PRO A 135 -13.17 17.36 -2.99
CA PRO A 135 -13.91 18.54 -2.51
C PRO A 135 -14.47 18.36 -1.10
N ASN A 136 -14.50 17.12 -0.60
CA ASN A 136 -14.89 16.77 0.75
C ASN A 136 -13.74 16.86 1.79
N ILE A 137 -12.53 17.29 1.40
CA ILE A 137 -11.38 17.48 2.30
C ILE A 137 -11.14 18.97 2.48
N TYR A 138 -11.20 19.41 3.74
CA TYR A 138 -10.83 20.75 4.17
C TYR A 138 -9.35 20.80 4.55
N TYR A 139 -8.63 21.82 4.08
CA TYR A 139 -7.21 22.03 4.38
C TYR A 139 -7.06 23.25 5.30
N GLU A 140 -6.35 23.07 6.41
CA GLU A 140 -6.03 24.13 7.36
C GLU A 140 -4.54 24.07 7.70
N VAL A 141 -3.90 25.24 7.86
CA VAL A 141 -2.51 25.35 8.29
C VAL A 141 -2.46 26.20 9.54
N ARG A 142 -1.91 25.65 10.62
CA ARG A 142 -1.66 26.34 11.89
C ARG A 142 -0.17 26.44 12.13
N TYR A 143 0.30 27.61 12.54
CA TYR A 143 1.71 27.83 12.85
C TYR A 143 1.97 27.48 14.31
N LYS A 144 2.79 26.45 14.54
CA LYS A 144 3.12 25.97 15.89
C LYS A 144 3.69 27.07 16.79
N ASP A 145 4.50 27.97 16.24
CA ASP A 145 5.16 29.05 16.99
C ASP A 145 4.20 30.17 17.43
N LEU A 146 2.97 30.19 16.90
CA LEU A 146 1.92 31.12 17.30
C LEU A 146 0.97 30.52 18.35
N LEU A 147 1.18 29.27 18.76
CA LEU A 147 0.37 28.58 19.76
C LEU A 147 1.08 28.63 21.12
N ASP A 148 0.36 29.04 22.16
CA ASP A 148 0.88 28.99 23.54
C ASP A 148 1.20 27.55 23.96
N ASP A 149 0.33 26.60 23.60
CA ASP A 149 0.54 25.17 23.79
C ASP A 149 -0.08 24.37 22.63
N ALA A 150 0.79 23.80 21.79
CA ALA A 150 0.39 23.00 20.64
C ALA A 150 -0.31 21.68 21.02
N TYR A 151 0.02 21.08 22.17
CA TYR A 151 -0.60 19.84 22.63
C TYR A 151 -2.02 20.10 23.15
N ALA A 152 -2.21 21.21 23.85
CA ALA A 152 -3.53 21.66 24.30
C ALA A 152 -4.42 22.03 23.10
N ASP A 153 -3.89 22.77 22.12
CA ASP A 153 -4.62 23.10 20.88
C ASP A 153 -5.09 21.84 20.15
N LEU A 154 -4.18 20.88 19.90
CA LEU A 154 -4.53 19.61 19.26
C LEU A 154 -5.59 18.83 20.06
N SER A 155 -5.47 18.79 21.39
CA SER A 155 -6.46 18.14 22.25
C SER A 155 -7.85 18.79 22.11
N ASN A 156 -7.91 20.12 22.05
CA ASN A 156 -9.16 20.86 21.88
C ASN A 156 -9.77 20.62 20.50
N VAL A 157 -8.95 20.61 19.45
CA VAL A 157 -9.38 20.29 18.08
C VAL A 157 -9.99 18.90 18.03
N LEU A 158 -9.30 17.88 18.54
CA LEU A 158 -9.79 16.50 18.55
C LEU A 158 -11.11 16.37 19.31
N LYS A 159 -11.24 17.03 20.47
CA LYS A 159 -12.49 17.05 21.25
C LYS A 159 -13.64 17.74 20.52
N SER A 160 -13.36 18.79 19.74
CA SER A 160 -14.38 19.52 18.98
C SER A 160 -15.06 18.66 17.91
N PHE A 161 -14.40 17.59 17.46
CA PHE A 161 -14.93 16.64 16.48
C PHE A 161 -15.78 15.51 17.09
N GLY A 162 -16.03 15.52 18.41
CA GLY A 162 -16.86 14.50 19.06
C GLY A 162 -16.24 13.11 18.95
N ASP A 163 -17.01 12.12 18.49
CA ASP A 163 -16.59 10.72 18.38
C ASP A 163 -15.97 10.35 17.01
N ILE A 164 -15.63 11.34 16.18
CA ILE A 164 -15.05 11.09 14.85
C ILE A 164 -13.63 10.52 15.01
N CYS A 165 -13.33 9.48 14.23
CA CYS A 165 -12.01 8.87 14.22
C CYS A 165 -10.98 9.82 13.58
N ALA A 166 -9.77 9.91 14.14
CA ALA A 166 -8.72 10.74 13.60
C ALA A 166 -7.37 10.01 13.52
N ILE A 167 -6.51 10.47 12.62
CA ILE A 167 -5.10 10.08 12.55
C ILE A 167 -4.29 11.35 12.77
N VAL A 168 -3.29 11.28 13.64
CA VAL A 168 -2.29 12.34 13.85
C VAL A 168 -0.94 11.80 13.41
N TYR A 169 -0.33 12.42 12.41
CA TYR A 169 0.98 11.99 11.92
C TYR A 169 2.14 12.69 12.64
N CYS A 170 3.08 11.90 13.16
CA CYS A 170 4.33 12.36 13.77
C CYS A 170 5.55 11.93 12.95
N LEU A 171 6.62 12.71 13.03
CA LEU A 171 7.91 12.38 12.40
C LEU A 171 8.64 11.27 13.15
N GLU A 172 8.65 11.33 14.48
CA GLU A 172 9.43 10.44 15.35
C GLU A 172 8.55 9.45 16.10
N ARG A 173 9.13 8.27 16.40
CA ARG A 173 8.47 7.21 17.19
C ARG A 173 8.20 7.65 18.63
N THR A 174 9.22 8.23 19.27
CA THR A 174 9.15 8.77 20.63
C THR A 174 8.03 9.79 20.76
N LEU A 175 7.91 10.68 19.77
CA LEU A 175 6.83 11.66 19.72
C LEU A 175 5.45 11.01 19.60
N CYS A 176 5.29 9.90 18.88
CA CYS A 176 4.02 9.16 18.86
C CYS A 176 3.62 8.69 20.26
N ASP A 177 4.55 8.10 21.00
CA ASP A 177 4.32 7.55 22.33
C ASP A 177 4.00 8.68 23.34
N GLU A 178 4.79 9.76 23.34
CA GLU A 178 4.61 10.92 24.20
C GLU A 178 3.26 11.62 23.95
N LEU A 179 2.94 11.88 22.68
CA LEU A 179 1.69 12.54 22.31
C LEU A 179 0.48 11.65 22.62
N SER A 180 0.55 10.35 22.35
CA SER A 180 -0.53 9.42 22.71
C SER A 180 -0.75 9.35 24.23
N ALA A 181 0.32 9.40 25.03
CA ALA A 181 0.21 9.48 26.49
C ALA A 181 -0.42 10.80 26.94
N HIS A 182 -0.06 11.93 26.33
CA HIS A 182 -0.64 13.24 26.62
C HIS A 182 -2.14 13.29 26.29
N LEU A 183 -2.53 12.86 25.09
CA LEU A 183 -3.93 12.83 24.64
C LEU A 183 -4.78 11.90 25.52
N SER A 184 -4.24 10.72 25.88
CA SER A 184 -4.91 9.78 26.78
C SER A 184 -5.17 10.39 28.17
N LYS A 185 -4.20 11.13 28.74
CA LYS A 185 -4.38 11.85 30.02
C LYS A 185 -5.49 12.90 29.94
N ASN A 186 -5.69 13.49 28.77
CA ASN A 186 -6.74 14.48 28.51
C ASN A 186 -8.11 13.85 28.15
N GLY A 187 -8.26 12.53 28.29
CA GLY A 187 -9.53 11.82 28.10
C GLY A 187 -9.82 11.39 26.66
N ILE A 188 -8.84 11.46 25.75
CA ILE A 188 -9.01 11.05 24.34
C ILE A 188 -8.61 9.58 24.21
N LEU A 189 -9.50 8.75 23.68
CA LEU A 189 -9.22 7.34 23.38
C LEU A 189 -8.25 7.26 22.20
N CYS A 190 -6.96 7.06 22.48
CA CYS A 190 -5.94 7.02 21.46
C CYS A 190 -4.90 5.92 21.65
N ALA A 191 -4.15 5.62 20.59
CA ALA A 191 -2.98 4.73 20.66
C ALA A 191 -1.89 5.16 19.67
N ALA A 192 -0.63 4.92 20.06
CA ALA A 192 0.52 5.10 19.19
C ALA A 192 0.61 3.96 18.14
N TYR A 193 1.07 4.29 16.94
CA TYR A 193 1.36 3.32 15.88
C TYR A 193 2.65 3.67 15.13
N HIS A 194 3.67 2.83 15.28
CA HIS A 194 4.93 2.99 14.55
C HIS A 194 5.63 1.65 14.37
N ALA A 195 6.67 1.62 13.54
CA ALA A 195 7.41 0.39 13.22
C ALA A 195 8.14 -0.24 14.43
N GLY A 196 8.13 0.39 15.61
CA GLY A 196 8.79 -0.11 16.82
C GLY A 196 7.92 -1.09 17.60
N LEU A 197 6.61 -1.01 17.36
CA LEU A 197 5.65 -1.92 17.94
C LEU A 197 5.74 -3.28 17.25
N ASN A 198 5.58 -4.34 18.03
CA ASN A 198 5.49 -5.69 17.48
C ASN A 198 4.22 -5.87 16.63
N ASN A 199 4.20 -6.90 15.77
CA ASN A 199 3.08 -7.13 14.84
C ASN A 199 1.74 -7.31 15.55
N LYS A 200 1.71 -8.01 16.69
CA LYS A 200 0.47 -8.26 17.44
C LYS A 200 -0.16 -6.95 17.92
N LEU A 201 0.66 -6.04 18.44
CA LEU A 201 0.21 -4.75 18.94
C LEU A 201 -0.24 -3.84 17.80
N ARG A 202 0.50 -3.82 16.68
CA ARG A 202 0.10 -3.08 15.48
C ARG A 202 -1.26 -3.53 14.94
N SER A 203 -1.49 -4.84 14.84
CA SER A 203 -2.78 -5.39 14.44
C SER A 203 -3.89 -5.00 15.43
N ALA A 204 -3.64 -5.13 16.74
CA ALA A 204 -4.63 -4.77 17.75
C ALA A 204 -5.02 -3.28 17.71
N VAL A 205 -4.06 -2.37 17.54
CA VAL A 205 -4.32 -0.93 17.41
C VAL A 205 -5.16 -0.65 16.17
N LEU A 206 -4.81 -1.25 15.03
CA LEU A 206 -5.56 -1.09 13.79
C LEU A 206 -7.00 -1.62 13.93
N ASP A 207 -7.17 -2.83 14.46
CA ASP A 207 -8.49 -3.45 14.63
C ASP A 207 -9.38 -2.62 15.57
N ASN A 208 -8.80 -2.11 16.66
CA ASN A 208 -9.51 -1.25 17.60
C ASN A 208 -9.90 0.10 16.98
N TRP A 209 -9.07 0.68 16.12
CA TRP A 209 -9.41 1.92 15.42
C TRP A 209 -10.47 1.70 14.34
N ILE A 210 -10.36 0.63 13.54
CA ILE A 210 -11.37 0.27 12.52
C ILE A 210 -12.74 -0.01 13.16
N SER A 211 -12.75 -0.61 14.36
CA SER A 211 -13.98 -0.87 15.13
C SER A 211 -14.42 0.29 16.02
N SER A 212 -13.80 1.47 15.89
CA SER A 212 -14.12 2.68 16.66
C SER A 212 -14.02 2.51 18.18
N LYS A 213 -13.26 1.52 18.67
CA LYS A 213 -12.90 1.37 20.10
C LYS A 213 -11.83 2.38 20.52
N ILE A 214 -11.00 2.79 19.56
CA ILE A 214 -10.01 3.86 19.72
C ILE A 214 -10.38 4.93 18.70
N GLN A 215 -10.46 6.17 19.15
CA GLN A 215 -10.82 7.30 18.31
C GLN A 215 -9.62 7.81 17.50
N VAL A 216 -8.47 7.97 18.14
CA VAL A 216 -7.30 8.64 17.54
C VAL A 216 -6.12 7.68 17.43
N VAL A 217 -5.52 7.59 16.25
CA VAL A 217 -4.23 6.91 16.07
C VAL A 217 -3.14 7.94 15.89
N VAL A 218 -2.14 7.94 16.77
CA VAL A 218 -0.95 8.78 16.66
C VAL A 218 0.16 7.97 16.00
N ALA A 219 0.51 8.30 14.76
CA ALA A 219 1.31 7.40 13.94
C ALA A 219 2.47 8.04 13.21
N THR A 220 3.50 7.25 12.91
CA THR A 220 4.42 7.60 11.83
C THR A 220 3.87 7.14 10.48
N VAL A 221 4.61 7.40 9.39
CA VAL A 221 4.31 6.92 8.03
C VAL A 221 4.08 5.39 7.94
N ALA A 222 4.50 4.63 8.95
CA ALA A 222 4.24 3.19 9.05
C ALA A 222 2.74 2.81 9.04
N PHE A 223 1.82 3.72 9.40
CA PHE A 223 0.38 3.47 9.41
C PHE A 223 -0.29 3.63 8.02
N GLY A 224 0.41 4.18 7.01
CA GLY A 224 -0.18 4.48 5.69
C GLY A 224 -0.52 3.26 4.83
N PHE A 225 0.27 2.18 4.90
CA PHE A 225 0.17 1.03 3.98
C PHE A 225 -1.03 0.11 4.22
N ILE A 226 -1.77 0.25 5.34
CA ILE A 226 -2.76 -0.75 5.81
C ILE A 226 -4.18 -0.15 5.91
N LEU A 227 -4.40 1.06 5.42
CA LEU A 227 -5.62 1.86 5.67
C LEU A 227 -6.90 1.40 4.92
N PHE A 228 -7.06 0.10 4.65
CA PHE A 228 -8.29 -0.44 4.05
C PHE A 228 -8.76 -1.75 4.70
N PRO A 229 -9.98 -1.80 5.27
CA PRO A 229 -10.98 -0.73 5.35
C PRO A 229 -10.68 0.30 6.46
N ALA A 230 -10.83 1.59 6.16
CA ALA A 230 -10.90 2.65 7.18
C ALA A 230 -12.37 2.89 7.59
N PRO A 231 -12.65 3.42 8.80
CA PRO A 231 -13.99 3.85 9.20
C PRO A 231 -14.61 4.81 8.17
N ARG A 232 -15.95 4.80 8.03
CA ARG A 232 -16.63 5.59 6.99
C ARG A 232 -16.40 7.11 7.15
N ASP A 233 -16.19 7.57 8.38
CA ASP A 233 -15.98 8.96 8.74
C ASP A 233 -14.70 9.09 9.59
N TYR A 234 -13.57 9.36 8.93
CA TYR A 234 -12.31 9.63 9.63
C TYR A 234 -11.61 10.87 9.10
N LEU A 235 -11.00 11.62 10.00
CA LEU A 235 -10.19 12.80 9.72
C LEU A 235 -8.70 12.43 9.66
N ARG A 236 -7.96 13.09 8.78
CA ARG A 236 -6.49 13.04 8.75
C ARG A 236 -6.00 14.42 9.17
N LEU A 237 -5.33 14.48 10.32
CA LEU A 237 -4.72 15.69 10.88
C LEU A 237 -3.20 15.60 10.77
#